data_AF-A0A429B6S9-F1
#
_entry.id   AF-A0A429B6S9-F1
#
_cell.length_a   1.000
_cell.length_b   1.000
_cell.length_c   1.000
_cell.angle_alpha   90.00
_cell.angle_beta   90.00
_cell.angle_gamma   90.00
#
_symmetry.space_group_name_H-M   'P 1'
#
loop_
_entity.id
_entity.type
_entity.pdbx_description
1 polymer ?
#
loop_
_entity_poly.entity_id
_entity_poly.type
_entity_poly.pdbx_seq_one_letter_code
_entity_poly.pdbx_strand_id
1 'polypeptide(L)'
;MPSDYMDSDPEVLKTEGFHMFNVGLDFGKAVTALQTGLTALEKGDTPPWGDDDIGEKFGVVYEGLRDGMYESMASLAERLAGMGVAFTKMGVAHELNEAEQDAIWKETTAQYDGQVQVPTGVAHARLRPHDL
;
A
#
# COMPACT_ATOMS: atom_id res chain seq x y z
N MET A 1 -2.94 -10.35 -29.00
CA MET A 1 -2.18 -9.60 -27.98
C MET A 1 -2.84 -9.93 -26.66
N PRO A 2 -2.26 -10.77 -25.79
CA PRO A 2 -2.76 -10.89 -24.42
C PRO A 2 -2.55 -9.53 -23.78
N SER A 3 -3.63 -8.94 -23.28
CA SER A 3 -3.55 -7.71 -22.50
C SER A 3 -2.69 -7.99 -21.28
N ASP A 4 -1.66 -7.17 -21.11
CA ASP A 4 -0.85 -6.98 -19.91
C ASP A 4 -1.74 -6.44 -18.76
N TYR A 5 -2.83 -7.15 -18.47
CA TYR A 5 -3.63 -6.91 -17.27
C TYR A 5 -2.65 -7.12 -16.14
N MET A 6 -2.37 -6.03 -15.41
CA MET A 6 -1.55 -6.05 -14.22
C MET A 6 -1.97 -7.23 -13.35
N ASP A 7 -1.19 -8.31 -13.41
CA ASP A 7 -1.30 -9.49 -12.56
C ASP A 7 -0.72 -9.11 -11.19
N SER A 8 -1.34 -8.10 -10.57
CA SER A 8 -0.98 -7.64 -9.25
C SER A 8 -1.70 -8.55 -8.27
N ASP A 9 -1.02 -9.63 -7.89
CA ASP A 9 -1.47 -10.59 -6.88
C ASP A 9 -2.02 -9.83 -5.64
N PRO A 10 -3.30 -10.03 -5.27
CA PRO A 10 -3.91 -9.35 -4.14
C PRO A 10 -3.16 -9.54 -2.82
N GLU A 11 -2.55 -10.70 -2.60
CA GLU A 11 -1.74 -10.98 -1.42
C GLU A 11 -0.46 -10.16 -1.40
N VAL A 12 0.17 -9.99 -2.57
CA VAL A 12 1.34 -9.11 -2.72
C VAL A 12 0.95 -7.66 -2.45
N LEU A 13 -0.17 -7.18 -2.99
CA LEU A 13 -0.65 -5.81 -2.75
C LEU A 13 -0.94 -5.52 -1.27
N LYS A 14 -1.57 -6.47 -0.56
CA LYS A 14 -1.81 -6.34 0.89
C LYS A 14 -0.51 -6.37 1.68
N THR A 15 0.40 -7.27 1.34
CA THR A 15 1.69 -7.44 2.03
C THR A 15 2.56 -6.19 1.86
N GLU A 16 2.73 -5.73 0.62
CA GLU A 16 3.52 -4.52 0.32
C GLU A 16 2.84 -3.26 0.88
N GLY A 17 1.51 -3.21 0.85
CA GLY A 17 0.74 -2.14 1.51
C GLY A 17 1.00 -2.08 3.01
N PHE A 18 1.00 -3.24 3.69
CA PHE A 18 1.31 -3.33 5.12
C PHE A 18 2.77 -2.97 5.43
N HIS A 19 3.72 -3.43 4.62
CA HIS A 19 5.13 -3.07 4.77
C HIS A 19 5.34 -1.56 4.61
N MET A 20 4.80 -0.96 3.55
CA MET A 20 4.92 0.47 3.30
C MET A 20 4.25 1.30 4.40
N PHE A 21 3.11 0.85 4.94
CA PHE A 21 2.47 1.48 6.08
C PHE A 21 3.37 1.48 7.32
N ASN A 22 3.99 0.35 7.65
CA ASN A 22 4.91 0.25 8.78
C ASN A 22 6.16 1.11 8.58
N VAL A 23 6.72 1.16 7.36
CA VAL A 23 7.83 2.06 7.02
C VAL A 23 7.43 3.52 7.26
N GLY A 24 6.23 3.92 6.84
CA GLY A 24 5.70 5.27 7.11
C GLY A 24 5.58 5.59 8.60
N LEU A 25 5.07 4.63 9.40
CA LEU A 25 4.97 4.77 10.86
C LEU A 25 6.34 4.89 11.54
N ASP A 26 7.29 4.03 11.18
CA ASP A 26 8.62 4.02 11.78
C ASP A 26 9.42 5.25 11.38
N PHE A 27 9.31 5.70 10.13
CA PHE A 27 9.85 6.98 9.70
C PHE A 27 9.24 8.14 10.49
N GLY A 28 7.91 8.16 10.67
CA GLY A 28 7.23 9.15 11.50
C GLY A 28 7.75 9.19 12.94
N LYS A 29 7.95 8.03 13.59
CA LYS A 29 8.54 7.94 14.94
C LYS A 29 9.95 8.50 14.97
N ALA A 30 10.78 8.18 13.99
CA ALA A 30 12.14 8.70 13.89
C ALA A 30 12.16 10.23 13.73
N VAL A 31 11.25 10.77 12.92
CA VAL A 31 11.06 12.23 12.76
C VAL A 31 10.66 12.88 14.07
N THR A 32 9.69 12.31 14.80
CA THR A 32 9.28 12.83 16.12
C THR A 32 10.43 12.79 17.13
N ALA A 33 11.24 11.72 17.13
CA ALA A 33 12.41 11.63 17.99
C ALA A 33 13.46 12.70 17.66
N LEU A 34 13.73 12.93 16.37
CA LEU A 34 14.63 13.99 15.91
C LEU A 34 14.13 15.39 16.32
N GLN A 35 12.86 15.69 16.07
CA GLN A 35 12.21 16.95 16.45
C GLN A 35 12.34 17.20 17.96
N THR A 36 12.02 16.18 18.76
CA THR A 36 12.11 16.27 20.22
C THR A 36 13.54 16.53 20.68
N GLY A 37 14.52 15.86 20.06
CA GLY A 37 15.93 16.04 20.38
C GLY A 37 16.44 17.45 20.06
N LEU A 38 16.12 17.96 18.87
CA LEU A 38 16.51 19.31 18.45
C LEU A 38 15.86 20.39 19.33
N THR A 39 14.55 20.30 19.57
CA THR A 39 13.85 21.21 20.48
C THR A 39 14.37 21.13 21.92
N ALA A 40 14.88 19.97 22.36
CA ALA A 40 15.51 19.85 23.66
C ALA A 40 16.87 20.58 23.74
N LEU A 41 17.64 20.60 22.65
CA LEU A 41 18.91 21.36 22.57
C LEU A 41 18.70 22.87 22.62
N GLU A 42 17.53 23.33 22.20
CA GLU A 42 17.13 24.74 22.15
C GLU A 42 16.60 25.26 23.51
N LYS A 43 16.51 24.39 24.53
CA LYS A 43 16.03 24.81 25.85
C LYS A 43 17.10 25.62 26.59
N GLY A 44 16.81 26.89 26.84
CA GLY A 44 17.63 27.79 27.66
C GLY A 44 17.44 29.25 27.25
N ASP A 45 18.07 30.17 27.98
CA ASP A 45 18.06 31.60 27.64
C ASP A 45 19.00 31.92 26.46
N THR A 46 20.00 31.07 26.23
CA THR A 46 20.97 31.21 25.14
C THR A 46 20.86 30.00 24.22
N PRO A 47 20.65 30.21 22.89
CA PRO A 47 20.66 29.12 21.93
C PRO A 47 22.00 28.36 21.94
N PRO A 48 22.02 27.08 21.52
CA PRO A 48 23.23 26.25 21.55
C PRO A 48 24.35 26.75 20.61
N TRP A 49 24.05 27.65 19.69
CA TRP A 49 25.01 28.33 18.81
C TRP A 49 25.43 29.72 19.30
N GLY A 50 25.01 30.15 20.50
CA GLY A 50 25.35 31.46 21.07
C GLY A 50 24.41 32.60 20.64
N ASP A 51 24.52 33.72 21.35
CA ASP A 51 23.78 34.97 21.13
C ASP A 51 24.66 36.10 20.57
N ASP A 52 25.87 35.77 20.12
CA ASP A 52 26.77 36.71 19.45
C ASP A 52 26.38 36.93 17.97
N ASP A 53 26.96 37.93 17.30
CA ASP A 53 26.62 38.28 15.90
C ASP A 53 26.79 37.10 14.92
N ILE A 54 27.68 36.14 15.24
CA ILE A 54 27.85 34.92 14.45
C ILE A 54 26.76 33.90 14.78
N GLY A 55 26.47 33.69 16.06
CA GLY A 55 25.39 32.84 16.54
C GLY A 55 24.03 33.25 15.99
N GLU A 56 23.71 34.54 15.97
CA GLU A 56 22.43 35.04 15.43
C GLU A 56 22.25 34.68 13.94
N LYS A 57 23.30 34.88 13.13
CA LYS A 57 23.26 34.54 11.69
C LYS A 57 23.15 33.04 11.46
N PHE A 58 23.85 32.24 12.26
CA PHE A 58 23.71 30.79 12.22
C PHE A 58 22.29 30.37 12.60
N GLY A 59 21.74 30.96 13.66
CA GLY A 59 20.38 30.71 14.16
C GLY A 59 19.33 30.90 13.08
N VAL A 60 19.37 32.01 12.34
CA VAL A 60 18.42 32.27 11.23
C VAL A 60 18.43 31.14 10.19
N VAL A 61 19.62 30.67 9.80
CA VAL A 61 19.75 29.58 8.80
C VAL A 61 19.31 28.24 9.40
N TYR A 62 19.75 27.95 10.62
CA TYR A 62 19.42 26.72 11.32
C TYR A 62 17.92 26.58 11.55
N GLU A 63 17.26 27.62 12.07
CA GLU A 63 15.81 27.61 12.34
C GLU A 63 15.02 27.43 11.05
N GLY A 64 15.39 28.14 9.98
CA GLY A 64 14.75 27.96 8.67
C GLY A 64 14.90 26.55 8.11
N LEU A 65 16.09 25.94 8.25
CA LEU A 65 16.32 24.56 7.83
C LEU A 65 15.55 23.57 8.70
N ARG A 66 15.58 23.74 10.02
CA ARG A 66 14.90 22.91 11.00
C ARG A 66 13.39 22.91 10.76
N ASP A 67 12.79 24.09 10.62
CA ASP A 67 11.34 24.22 10.45
C ASP A 67 10.90 23.64 9.10
N GLY A 68 11.66 23.90 8.03
CA GLY A 68 11.40 23.27 6.73
C GLY A 68 11.54 21.74 6.77
N MET A 69 12.51 21.23 7.53
CA MET A 69 12.65 19.78 7.76
C MET A 69 11.46 19.22 8.54
N TYR A 70 10.97 19.93 9.57
CA TYR A 70 9.84 19.49 10.38
C TYR A 70 8.57 19.32 9.52
N GLU A 71 8.28 20.29 8.66
CA GLU A 71 7.14 20.23 7.76
C GLU A 71 7.29 19.15 6.68
N SER A 72 8.44 19.14 6.00
CA SER A 72 8.67 18.23 4.87
C SER A 72 8.74 16.77 5.29
N MET A 73 9.40 16.46 6.40
CA MET A 73 9.50 15.08 6.90
C MET A 73 8.17 14.59 7.49
N ALA A 74 7.41 15.44 8.17
CA ALA A 74 6.07 15.07 8.62
C ALA A 74 5.15 14.74 7.43
N SER A 75 5.15 15.57 6.39
CA SER A 75 4.37 15.31 5.16
C SER A 75 4.83 14.03 4.45
N LEU A 76 6.13 13.76 4.41
CA LEU A 76 6.66 12.54 3.81
C LEU A 76 6.21 11.29 4.58
N ALA A 77 6.23 11.33 5.93
CA ALA A 77 5.74 10.23 6.77
C ALA A 77 4.27 9.90 6.49
N GLU A 78 3.43 10.94 6.40
CA GLU A 78 2.01 10.80 6.08
C GLU A 78 1.80 10.20 4.68
N ARG A 79 2.56 10.67 3.68
CA ARG A 79 2.49 10.14 2.31
C ARG A 79 2.89 8.67 2.24
N LEU A 80 3.95 8.26 2.94
CA LEU A 80 4.40 6.85 3.00
C LEU A 80 3.32 5.96 3.61
N ALA A 81 2.78 6.35 4.77
CA ALA A 81 1.69 5.62 5.41
C ALA A 81 0.44 5.56 4.51
N GLY A 82 0.10 6.67 3.85
CA GLY A 82 -1.03 6.77 2.92
C GLY A 82 -0.91 5.85 1.71
N MET A 83 0.30 5.72 1.13
CA MET A 83 0.57 4.77 0.04
C MET A 83 0.36 3.32 0.51
N GLY A 84 0.80 2.98 1.73
CA GLY A 84 0.54 1.67 2.31
C GLY A 84 -0.95 1.35 2.43
N VAL A 85 -1.75 2.31 2.92
CA VAL A 85 -3.22 2.17 2.97
C VAL A 85 -3.83 1.99 1.58
N ALA A 86 -3.33 2.71 0.57
CA ALA A 86 -3.85 2.61 -0.79
C ALA A 86 -3.61 1.23 -1.41
N PHE A 87 -2.41 0.67 -1.26
CA PHE A 87 -2.10 -0.69 -1.75
C PHE A 87 -2.92 -1.76 -1.04
N THR A 88 -3.07 -1.67 0.28
CA THR A 88 -3.92 -2.61 1.03
C THR A 88 -5.39 -2.54 0.55
N LYS A 89 -5.92 -1.33 0.29
CA LYS A 89 -7.26 -1.16 -0.27
C LYS A 89 -7.39 -1.77 -1.66
N MET A 90 -6.37 -1.62 -2.51
CA MET A 90 -6.36 -2.22 -3.84
C MET A 90 -6.36 -3.75 -3.77
N GLY A 91 -5.54 -4.36 -2.89
CA GLY A 91 -5.54 -5.81 -2.69
C GLY A 91 -6.90 -6.34 -2.25
N VAL A 92 -7.53 -5.71 -1.25
CA VAL A 92 -8.89 -6.10 -0.80
C VAL A 92 -9.93 -5.94 -1.91
N ALA A 93 -9.86 -4.88 -2.70
CA ALA A 93 -10.80 -4.67 -3.81
C ALA A 93 -10.65 -5.74 -4.90
N HIS A 94 -9.42 -6.20 -5.17
CA HIS A 94 -9.17 -7.26 -6.14
C HIS A 94 -9.77 -8.60 -5.69
N GLU A 95 -9.58 -8.99 -4.43
CA GLU A 95 -10.16 -10.22 -3.87
C GLU A 95 -11.69 -10.21 -3.91
N LEU A 96 -12.31 -9.09 -3.54
CA LEU A 96 -13.77 -8.96 -3.56
C LEU A 96 -14.32 -9.05 -4.97
N ASN A 97 -13.66 -8.41 -5.93
CA ASN A 97 -14.08 -8.42 -7.33
C ASN A 97 -13.93 -9.82 -7.95
N GLU A 98 -12.85 -10.54 -7.65
CA GLU A 98 -12.69 -11.95 -8.07
C GLU A 98 -13.79 -12.83 -7.46
N ALA A 99 -14.05 -12.71 -6.16
CA ALA A 99 -15.08 -13.51 -5.50
C ALA A 99 -16.50 -13.24 -6.05
N GLU A 100 -16.81 -11.98 -6.38
CA GLU A 100 -18.08 -11.59 -7.02
C GLU A 100 -18.20 -12.17 -8.43
N GLN A 101 -17.14 -12.08 -9.25
CA GLN A 101 -17.13 -12.68 -10.59
C GLN A 101 -17.26 -14.20 -10.56
N ASP A 102 -16.58 -14.87 -9.63
CA ASP A 102 -16.71 -16.32 -9.42
C ASP A 102 -18.13 -16.73 -9.04
N ALA A 103 -18.80 -15.94 -8.19
CA ALA A 103 -20.18 -16.18 -7.80
C ALA A 103 -21.14 -16.04 -8.99
N ILE A 104 -20.99 -14.97 -9.78
CA ILE A 104 -21.76 -14.76 -11.02
C ILE A 104 -21.51 -15.90 -12.00
N TRP A 105 -20.27 -16.36 -12.16
CA TRP A 105 -19.94 -17.45 -13.06
C TRP A 105 -20.54 -18.78 -12.60
N LYS A 106 -20.48 -19.10 -11.31
CA LYS A 106 -21.12 -20.29 -10.73
C LYS A 106 -22.64 -20.26 -10.90
N GLU A 107 -23.27 -19.12 -10.63
CA GLU A 107 -24.71 -18.95 -10.82
C GLU A 107 -25.08 -19.11 -12.30
N THR A 108 -24.38 -18.42 -13.19
CA THR A 108 -24.59 -18.49 -14.64
C THR A 108 -24.42 -19.92 -15.14
N THR A 109 -23.34 -20.60 -14.76
CA THR A 109 -23.08 -21.98 -15.15
C THR A 109 -24.16 -22.93 -14.63
N ALA A 110 -24.60 -22.77 -13.38
CA ALA A 110 -25.68 -23.57 -12.80
C ALA A 110 -27.02 -23.37 -13.52
N GLN A 111 -27.32 -22.16 -14.02
CA GLN A 111 -28.50 -21.90 -14.83
C GLN A 111 -28.45 -22.63 -16.19
N TYR A 112 -27.27 -22.74 -16.81
CA TYR A 112 -27.10 -23.43 -18.10
C TYR A 112 -26.98 -24.95 -17.97
N ASP A 113 -26.42 -25.48 -16.88
CA ASP A 113 -26.29 -26.93 -16.64
C ASP A 113 -27.67 -27.61 -16.50
N GLY A 114 -28.68 -26.87 -16.02
CA GLY A 114 -30.08 -27.32 -15.98
C GLY A 114 -30.83 -27.26 -17.32
N GLN A 115 -30.25 -26.66 -18.37
CA GLN A 115 -30.90 -26.49 -19.69
C GLN A 115 -30.36 -27.41 -20.77
N VAL A 116 -29.32 -28.22 -20.51
CA VAL A 116 -28.82 -29.21 -21.48
C VAL A 116 -29.72 -30.45 -21.45
N GLN A 117 -30.85 -30.37 -22.14
CA GLN A 117 -31.64 -31.55 -22.46
C GLN A 117 -30.97 -32.26 -23.63
N VAL A 118 -30.20 -33.32 -23.33
CA VAL A 118 -29.67 -34.21 -24.36
C VAL A 118 -30.87 -34.81 -25.12
N PRO A 119 -30.96 -34.63 -26.46
CA PRO A 119 -32.03 -35.23 -27.23
C PRO A 119 -31.98 -36.74 -27.07
N THR A 120 -33.13 -37.36 -26.78
CA THR A 120 -33.25 -38.81 -26.64
C THR A 120 -32.83 -39.48 -27.95
N GLY A 121 -31.61 -40.03 -28.00
CA GLY A 121 -31.07 -40.73 -29.19
C GLY A 121 -29.60 -40.50 -29.51
N VAL A 122 -28.88 -39.61 -28.81
CA VAL A 122 -27.43 -39.44 -29.07
C VAL A 122 -26.66 -40.61 -28.44
N ALA A 123 -26.07 -41.45 -29.30
CA ALA A 123 -25.28 -42.60 -28.88
C ALA A 123 -24.13 -42.17 -27.95
N HIS A 124 -24.04 -42.81 -26.78
CA HIS A 124 -22.91 -42.65 -25.87
C HIS A 124 -21.65 -43.20 -26.54
N ALA A 125 -20.83 -42.34 -27.14
CA ALA A 125 -19.48 -42.69 -27.52
C ALA A 125 -18.65 -42.87 -26.24
N ARG A 126 -18.47 -44.13 -25.82
CA ARG A 126 -17.60 -44.50 -24.71
C ARG A 126 -16.16 -44.25 -25.17
N LEU A 127 -15.57 -43.13 -24.76
CA LEU A 127 -14.13 -42.89 -24.94
C LEU A 127 -13.39 -44.00 -24.18
N ARG A 128 -12.72 -44.88 -24.93
CA ARG A 128 -11.81 -45.87 -24.35
C ARG A 128 -10.52 -45.15 -23.98
N PRO A 129 -9.96 -45.40 -22.79
CA PRO A 129 -8.63 -44.89 -22.46
C PRO A 129 -7.63 -45.48 -23.45
N HIS A 130 -6.78 -44.61 -24.00
CA HIS A 130 -5.65 -45.03 -24.81
C HIS A 130 -4.54 -45.39 -23.85
N ASP A 131 -4.28 -46.68 -23.66
CA ASP A 131 -3.00 -47.11 -23.10
C ASP A 131 -1.93 -46.79 -24.14
N LEU A 132 -0.92 -46.01 -23.74
CA LEU A 132 0.52 -46.12 -24.05
C LEU A 132 1.27 -44.94 -23.41
#